data_AF-A0A9E2DPM5-F1
#
_entry.id   AF-A0A9E2DPM5-F1
#
_cell.length_a   1.000
_cell.length_b   1.000
_cell.length_c   1.000
_cell.angle_alpha   90.00
_cell.angle_beta   90.00
_cell.angle_gamma   90.00
#
_symmetry.space_group_name_H-M   'P 1'
#
loop_
_entity.id
_entity.type
_entity.pdbx_description
1 polymer ?
#
loop_
_entity_poly.entity_id
_entity_poly.type
_entity_poly.pdbx_seq_one_letter_code
_entity_poly.pdbx_strand_id
1 'polypeptide(L)' 'QSALLIFINNGAFLVFKKKQSAITKGQFAVWYNSKELLGSGVIS' A
#
# COMPACT_ATOMS: atom_id res chain seq x y z
N GLN A 1 6.21 -1.21 7.88
CA GLN A 1 5.59 -2.55 7.75
C GLN A 1 6.09 -3.17 6.46
N SER A 2 6.41 -4.46 6.45
CA SER A 2 6.83 -5.15 5.21
C SER A 2 5.59 -5.53 4.40
N ALA A 3 5.57 -5.13 3.13
CA ALA A 3 4.53 -5.47 2.19
C ALA A 3 5.16 -5.66 0.79
N LEU A 4 4.48 -6.44 -0.05
CA LEU A 4 4.78 -6.52 -1.47
C LEU A 4 3.85 -5.56 -2.23
N LEU A 5 4.42 -4.72 -3.07
CA LEU A 5 3.67 -3.85 -3.99
C LEU A 5 3.67 -4.48 -5.38
N ILE A 6 2.49 -4.77 -5.92
CA ILE A 6 2.30 -5.39 -7.23
C ILE A 6 1.55 -4.40 -8.12
N PHE A 7 2.19 -3.93 -9.18
CA PHE A 7 1.54 -3.08 -10.17
C PHE A 7 0.78 -3.91 -11.20
N ILE A 8 -0.40 -3.43 -11.55
CA ILE A 8 -1.24 -3.95 -12.64
C ILE A 8 -1.61 -2.78 -13.55
N ASN A 9 -2.19 -3.05 -14.73
CA ASN A 9 -2.49 -2.03 -15.73
C ASN A 9 -3.30 -0.83 -15.17
N ASN A 10 -4.16 -1.05 -14.19
CA ASN A 10 -5.10 -0.04 -13.69
C ASN A 10 -4.95 0.26 -12.19
N GLY A 11 -3.80 -0.07 -11.58
CA GLY A 11 -3.57 0.19 -10.17
C GLY A 11 -2.47 -0.66 -9.55
N ALA A 12 -2.56 -0.85 -8.24
CA ALA A 12 -1.61 -1.67 -7.51
C ALA A 12 -2.26 -2.37 -6.31
N PHE A 13 -1.71 -3.53 -5.95
CA PHE A 13 -2.05 -4.25 -4.73
C PHE A 13 -0.91 -4.16 -3.72
N LEU A 14 -1.26 -3.92 -2.46
CA LEU A 14 -0.37 -4.01 -1.30
C LEU A 14 -0.66 -5.31 -0.54
N VAL A 15 0.26 -6.27 -0.60
CA VAL A 15 0.13 -7.54 0.11
C VAL A 15 0.97 -7.50 1.38
N PHE A 16 0.30 -7.39 2.53
CA PHE A 16 0.95 -7.34 3.83
C PHE A 16 1.32 -8.74 4.34
N LYS A 17 2.53 -8.90 4.88
CA LYS A 17 2.96 -10.17 5.50
C LYS A 17 2.16 -10.52 6.75
N LYS A 18 1.68 -9.51 7.49
CA LYS A 18 0.82 -9.66 8.66
C LYS A 18 -0.52 -8.97 8.39
N LYS A 19 -1.61 -9.57 8.87
CA LYS A 19 -2.94 -8.95 8.82
C LYS A 19 -2.88 -7.55 9.45
N GLN A 20 -3.52 -6.60 8.80
CA GLN A 20 -3.68 -5.23 9.30
C GLN A 20 -5.14 -5.04 9.72
N SER A 21 -5.35 -4.30 10.80
CA SER A 21 -6.68 -3.87 11.24
C SER A 21 -6.98 -2.46 10.71
N ALA A 22 -8.26 -2.07 10.76
CA ALA A 22 -8.73 -0.71 10.46
C ALA A 22 -8.36 -0.17 9.05
N ILE A 23 -8.14 -1.05 8.07
CA ILE A 23 -8.02 -0.66 6.66
C ILE A 23 -9.41 -0.37 6.11
N THR A 24 -9.64 0.86 5.65
CA THR A 24 -10.94 1.31 5.13
C THR A 24 -10.80 1.89 3.73
N LYS A 25 -11.77 1.59 2.87
CA LYS A 25 -11.89 2.21 1.54
C LYS A 25 -11.97 3.74 1.67
N GLY A 26 -11.26 4.46 0.80
CA GLY A 26 -11.16 5.92 0.81
C GLY A 26 -10.02 6.48 1.67
N GLN A 27 -9.37 5.66 2.50
CA GLN A 27 -8.13 6.06 3.18
C GLN A 27 -6.94 6.05 2.21
N PHE A 28 -5.86 6.72 2.57
CA PHE A 28 -4.62 6.72 1.81
C PHE A 28 -3.66 5.63 2.31
N ALA A 29 -3.08 4.90 1.37
CA ALA A 29 -1.89 4.08 1.60
C ALA A 29 -0.66 4.83 1.07
N VAL A 30 0.45 4.71 1.80
CA VAL A 30 1.73 5.32 1.45
C VAL A 30 2.80 4.26 1.59
N TRP A 31 3.70 4.14 0.61
CA TRP A 31 4.79 3.17 0.67
C TRP A 31 6.14 3.86 0.58
N TYR A 32 7.04 3.34 1.41
CA TYR A 32 8.39 3.87 1.58
C TYR A 32 9.39 2.75 1.29
N ASN A 33 10.52 3.13 0.71
CA ASN A 33 11.71 2.30 0.74
C ASN A 33 12.68 2.92 1.74
N SER A 34 12.81 2.27 2.91
CA SER A 34 13.53 2.83 4.04
C SER A 34 12.97 4.21 4.46
N LYS A 35 13.69 5.30 4.20
CA LYS A 35 13.27 6.68 4.51
C LYS A 35 12.75 7.44 3.30
N GLU A 36 12.85 6.85 2.11
CA GLU A 36 12.42 7.45 0.86
C GLU A 36 10.94 7.18 0.62
N LEU A 37 10.16 8.25 0.43
CA LEU A 37 8.78 8.17 0.01
C LEU A 37 8.74 7.83 -1.48
N LEU A 38 8.21 6.66 -1.81
CA LEU A 38 8.10 6.22 -3.20
C LEU A 38 6.75 6.56 -3.83
N GLY A 39 5.70 6.70 -3.02
CA GLY A 39 4.39 7.08 -3.52
C GLY A 39 3.26 6.85 -2.54
N SER A 40 2.06 7.20 -2.99
CA SER A 40 0.81 7.04 -2.26
C SER A 40 -0.35 6.72 -3.21
N GLY A 41 -1.46 6.27 -2.64
CA GLY A 41 -2.69 5.99 -3.38
C GLY A 41 -3.90 5.87 -2.46
N VAL A 42 -5.10 6.00 -3.02
CA VAL A 42 -6.35 5.78 -2.29
C VAL A 42 -6.67 4.29 -2.28
N ILE A 43 -7.06 3.77 -1.13
CA ILE A 43 -7.52 2.38 -0.97
C ILE A 43 -8.92 2.29 -1.57
N SER A 44 -9.08 1.53 -2.66
CA SER A 44 -10.32 1.35 -3.41
C SER A 44 -11.04 0.04 -3.10
#